data_AF-A0A1M6ES96-F1
#
_entry.id   AF-A0A1M6ES96-F1
#
_cell.length_a   1.000
_cell.length_b   1.000
_cell.length_c   1.000
_cell.angle_alpha   90.00
_cell.angle_beta   90.00
_cell.angle_gamma   90.00
#
_symmetry.space_group_name_H-M   'P 1'
#
loop_
_entity.id
_entity.type
_entity.pdbx_description
1 polymer ?
#
loop_
_entity_poly.entity_id
_entity_poly.type
_entity_poly.pdbx_seq_one_letter_code
_entity_poly.pdbx_strand_id
1 'polypeptide(L)'
;MNPYNKVGWVDHIVDEETGEVIQNGTPLSANNLGHMDEGIQAVTAQTIAQDASIAQLQAELKVVKDATLNNMTNNVFLENFSSLSNIKLSKGIYDPVVRKIYV
;
A
#
# COMPACT_ATOMS: atom_id res chain seq x y z
N MET A 1 -6.27 2.28 1.03
CA MET A 1 -6.90 2.22 -0.31
C MET A 1 -6.79 0.79 -0.83
N ASN A 2 -7.82 0.27 -1.51
CA ASN A 2 -7.77 -1.08 -2.08
C ASN A 2 -7.10 -1.04 -3.47
N PRO A 3 -6.35 -2.09 -3.87
CA PRO A 3 -5.76 -2.15 -5.19
C PRO A 3 -6.84 -2.16 -6.26
N TYR A 4 -6.59 -1.47 -7.38
CA TYR A 4 -7.49 -1.46 -8.51
C TYR A 4 -7.44 -2.79 -9.26
N ASN A 5 -8.61 -3.39 -9.48
CA ASN A 5 -8.73 -4.59 -10.31
C ASN A 5 -9.05 -4.16 -11.74
N LYS A 6 -8.22 -4.61 -12.68
CA LYS A 6 -8.33 -4.26 -14.10
C LYS A 6 -9.61 -4.83 -14.69
N VAL A 7 -10.22 -4.05 -15.59
CA VAL A 7 -11.38 -4.49 -16.35
C VAL A 7 -10.95 -5.39 -17.53
N GLY A 8 -9.73 -5.19 -18.05
CA GLY A 8 -9.15 -6.08 -19.07
C GLY A 8 -9.65 -5.80 -20.49
N TRP A 9 -9.70 -4.52 -20.88
CA TRP A 9 -10.06 -4.14 -22.24
C TRP A 9 -9.02 -4.66 -23.25
N VAL A 10 -9.48 -5.31 -24.33
CA VAL A 10 -8.62 -5.89 -25.38
C VAL A 10 -9.02 -5.34 -26.74
N ASP A 11 -8.04 -5.01 -27.57
CA ASP A 11 -8.27 -4.45 -28.91
C ASP A 11 -8.64 -5.51 -29.95
N HIS A 12 -8.16 -6.74 -29.77
CA HIS A 12 -8.34 -7.83 -30.72
C HIS A 12 -8.59 -9.14 -29.98
N ILE A 13 -9.73 -9.78 -30.26
CA ILE A 13 -10.09 -11.07 -29.69
C ILE A 13 -10.30 -12.05 -30.85
N VAL A 14 -9.60 -13.18 -30.80
CA VAL A 14 -9.67 -14.27 -31.76
C VAL A 14 -10.13 -15.52 -31.02
N ASP A 15 -10.97 -16.30 -31.67
CA ASP A 15 -11.28 -17.65 -31.21
C ASP A 15 -10.04 -18.55 -31.36
N GLU A 16 -9.59 -19.15 -30.27
CA GLU A 16 -8.39 -20.00 -30.23
C GLU A 16 -8.57 -21.32 -31.02
N GLU A 17 -9.80 -21.80 -31.23
CA GLU A 17 -10.07 -23.07 -31.90
C GLU A 17 -10.32 -22.90 -33.40
N THR A 18 -10.94 -21.79 -33.81
CA THR A 18 -11.34 -21.55 -35.20
C THR A 18 -10.48 -20.50 -35.92
N GLY A 19 -9.70 -19.69 -35.18
CA GLY A 19 -8.94 -18.57 -35.72
C GLY A 19 -9.82 -17.43 -36.24
N GLU A 20 -11.13 -17.46 -35.96
CA GLU A 20 -12.06 -16.42 -36.38
C GLU A 20 -11.94 -15.20 -35.47
N VAL A 21 -11.93 -14.01 -36.08
CA VAL A 21 -11.79 -12.75 -35.34
C VAL A 21 -13.15 -12.36 -34.76
N ILE A 22 -13.32 -12.55 -33.46
CA ILE A 22 -14.53 -12.22 -32.70
C ILE A 22 -14.66 -10.70 -32.54
N GLN A 23 -13.53 -10.02 -32.32
CA GLN A 23 -13.50 -8.58 -32.12
C GLN A 23 -12.23 -7.99 -32.74
N ASN A 24 -12.39 -6.96 -33.57
CA ASN A 24 -11.29 -6.21 -34.16
C ASN A 24 -11.50 -4.71 -33.99
N GLY A 25 -11.06 -4.17 -32.86
CA GLY A 25 -11.17 -2.75 -32.55
C GLY A 25 -12.61 -2.26 -32.46
N THR A 26 -13.19 -2.31 -31.26
CA THR A 26 -14.45 -1.63 -30.96
C THR A 26 -14.21 -0.14 -30.69
N PRO A 27 -15.23 0.74 -30.83
CA PRO A 27 -15.09 2.15 -30.43
C PRO A 27 -14.57 2.32 -28.99
N LEU A 28 -14.92 1.39 -28.10
CA LEU A 28 -14.37 1.23 -26.76
C LEU A 28 -13.32 0.11 -26.77
N SER A 29 -12.05 0.46 -26.93
CA SER A 29 -10.92 -0.48 -26.94
C SER A 29 -9.74 0.08 -26.12
N ALA A 30 -8.76 -0.75 -25.76
CA ALA A 30 -7.62 -0.34 -24.93
C ALA A 30 -6.86 0.83 -25.58
N ASN A 31 -6.57 0.73 -26.89
CA ASN A 31 -5.88 1.78 -27.62
C ASN A 31 -6.73 3.07 -27.74
N ASN A 32 -8.03 2.94 -28.07
CA ASN A 32 -8.93 4.11 -28.22
C ASN A 32 -9.17 4.84 -26.89
N LEU A 33 -9.11 4.12 -25.77
CA LEU A 33 -9.21 4.68 -24.42
C LEU A 33 -7.83 5.07 -23.85
N GLY A 34 -6.76 5.01 -24.65
CA GLY A 34 -5.42 5.43 -24.24
C GLY A 34 -4.86 4.63 -23.06
N HIS A 35 -5.12 3.31 -23.02
CA HIS A 35 -4.66 2.42 -21.95
C HIS A 35 -5.11 2.89 -20.55
N MET A 36 -6.28 3.52 -20.44
CA MET A 36 -6.79 4.09 -19.19
C MET A 36 -6.83 3.09 -18.03
N ASP A 37 -7.20 1.83 -18.30
CA ASP A 37 -7.24 0.74 -17.31
C ASP A 37 -5.84 0.46 -16.70
N GLU A 38 -4.79 0.55 -17.50
CA GLU A 38 -3.40 0.45 -17.04
C GLU A 38 -2.98 1.68 -16.25
N GLY A 39 -3.35 2.88 -16.73
CA GLY A 39 -3.06 4.15 -16.05
C GLY A 39 -3.69 4.21 -14.66
N ILE A 40 -4.96 3.82 -14.53
CA ILE A 40 -5.66 3.77 -13.24
C ILE A 40 -4.98 2.77 -12.30
N GLN A 41 -4.60 1.59 -12.79
CA GLN A 41 -3.89 0.60 -11.97
C GLN A 41 -2.56 1.17 -11.47
N ALA A 42 -1.77 1.77 -12.36
CA ALA A 42 -0.45 2.32 -12.03
C ALA A 42 -0.56 3.45 -10.98
N VAL A 43 -1.46 4.41 -11.18
CA VAL A 43 -1.68 5.52 -10.25
C VAL A 43 -2.21 5.02 -8.90
N THR A 44 -3.11 4.04 -8.90
CA THR A 44 -3.64 3.46 -7.66
C THR A 44 -2.55 2.74 -6.87
N ALA A 45 -1.72 1.93 -7.55
CA ALA A 45 -0.60 1.24 -6.91
C ALA A 45 0.43 2.23 -6.35
N GLN A 46 0.76 3.28 -7.10
CA GLN A 46 1.66 4.32 -6.65
C GLN A 46 1.10 5.09 -5.44
N THR A 47 -0.19 5.44 -5.46
CA THR A 47 -0.87 6.11 -4.34
C THR A 47 -0.81 5.26 -3.07
N ILE A 48 -1.08 3.96 -3.17
CA ILE A 48 -0.98 3.03 -2.03
C ILE A 48 0.44 3.00 -1.44
N ALA A 49 1.47 2.96 -2.31
CA ALA A 49 2.86 2.98 -1.86
C ALA A 49 3.26 4.32 -1.21
N GLN A 50 2.75 5.42 -1.76
CA GLN A 50 2.96 6.76 -1.20
C GLN A 50 2.27 6.92 0.16
N ASP A 51 1.03 6.45 0.32
CA ASP A 51 0.31 6.46 1.59
C ASP A 51 1.10 5.71 2.68
N ALA A 52 1.64 4.54 2.35
CA ALA A 52 2.48 3.76 3.28
C ALA A 52 3.76 4.52 3.66
N SER A 53 4.41 5.15 2.68
CA SER A 53 5.63 5.95 2.90
C SER A 53 5.36 7.19 3.76
N ILE A 54 4.24 7.88 3.52
CA ILE A 54 3.81 9.04 4.31
C ILE A 54 3.50 8.62 5.74
N ALA A 55 2.79 7.52 5.94
CA ALA A 55 2.49 7.01 7.28
C ALA A 55 3.78 6.69 8.05
N GLN A 56 4.78 6.10 7.39
CA GLN A 56 6.09 5.86 8.00
C GLN A 56 6.81 7.17 8.35
N LEU A 57 6.90 8.13 7.43
CA LEU A 57 7.52 9.43 7.68
C LEU A 57 6.82 10.21 8.81
N GLN A 58 5.50 10.12 8.91
CA GLN A 58 4.74 10.72 10.01
C GLN A 58 5.08 10.08 11.35
N ALA A 59 5.25 8.76 11.39
CA ALA A 59 5.64 8.04 12.61
C ALA A 59 7.06 8.40 13.05
N GLU A 60 8.00 8.44 12.10
CA GLU A 60 9.39 8.89 12.34
C GLU A 60 9.42 10.35 12.84
N LEU A 61 8.70 11.26 12.17
CA LEU A 61 8.63 12.66 12.57
C LEU A 61 8.05 12.83 13.98
N LYS A 62 6.98 12.10 14.31
CA LYS A 62 6.39 12.14 15.65
C LYS A 62 7.41 11.75 16.71
N VAL A 63 8.16 10.69 16.45
CA VAL A 63 9.15 10.20 17.41
C VAL A 63 10.36 11.12 17.54
N VAL A 64 10.84 11.70 16.44
CA VAL A 64 11.86 12.75 16.51
C VAL A 64 11.36 13.97 17.29
N LYS A 65 10.11 14.38 17.09
CA LYS A 65 9.49 15.47 17.86
C LYS A 65 9.42 15.14 19.34
N ASP A 66 8.90 13.97 19.70
CA ASP A 66 8.78 13.53 21.10
C ASP A 66 10.17 13.40 21.75
N ALA A 67 11.16 12.83 21.04
CA ALA A 67 12.53 12.72 21.53
C ALA A 67 13.18 14.09 21.77
N THR A 68 12.99 15.03 20.83
CA THR A 68 13.52 16.40 20.93
C THR A 68 12.88 17.14 22.11
N LEU A 69 11.56 17.05 22.27
CA LEU A 69 10.84 17.71 23.36
C LEU A 69 11.22 17.17 24.75
N ASN A 70 11.56 15.88 24.83
CA ASN A 70 11.92 15.22 26.09
C ASN A 70 13.44 15.14 26.32
N ASN A 71 14.27 15.82 25.52
CA ASN A 71 15.75 15.73 25.56
C ASN A 71 16.29 14.28 25.49
N MET A 72 15.56 13.37 24.84
CA MET A 72 16.01 12.01 24.60
C MET A 72 16.95 12.00 23.39
N THR A 73 18.26 12.07 23.66
CA THR A 73 19.30 12.11 22.63
C THR A 73 19.77 10.73 22.16
N ASN A 74 19.44 9.65 22.90
CA ASN A 74 19.87 8.27 22.59
C ASN A 74 18.73 7.25 22.79
N ASN A 75 18.84 6.08 22.14
CA ASN A 75 18.01 4.88 22.30
C ASN A 75 16.52 5.02 21.93
N VAL A 76 16.22 5.79 20.90
CA VAL A 76 14.86 5.91 20.37
C VAL A 76 14.73 5.03 19.13
N PHE A 77 13.97 3.95 19.23
CA PHE A 77 13.78 2.97 18.15
C PHE A 77 12.33 2.99 17.67
N LEU A 78 12.16 2.92 16.35
CA LEU A 78 10.87 2.79 15.70
C LEU A 78 10.84 1.49 14.89
N GLU A 79 9.94 0.58 15.25
CA GLU A 79 9.68 -0.63 14.45
C GLU A 79 8.18 -0.76 14.22
N ASN A 80 7.81 -0.88 12.94
CA ASN A 80 6.44 -1.16 12.53
C ASN A 80 6.29 -2.69 12.39
N PHE A 81 5.49 -3.28 13.27
CA PHE A 81 5.13 -4.69 13.18
C PHE A 81 3.80 -4.85 12.45
N SER A 82 3.68 -5.89 11.63
CA SER A 82 2.42 -6.27 10.98
C SER A 82 1.39 -6.82 11.98
N SER A 83 1.82 -7.35 13.14
CA SER A 83 0.93 -7.76 14.22
C SER A 83 1.62 -7.74 15.60
N LEU A 84 0.85 -7.58 16.69
CA LEU A 84 1.33 -7.65 18.08
C LEU A 84 1.92 -9.02 18.45
N SER A 85 1.54 -10.08 17.73
CA SER A 85 2.08 -11.44 17.87
C SER A 85 3.56 -11.54 17.54
N ASN A 86 4.11 -10.56 16.81
CA ASN A 86 5.53 -10.51 16.45
C ASN A 86 6.42 -9.99 17.60
N ILE A 87 5.86 -9.58 18.74
CA ILE A 87 6.59 -9.01 19.87
C ILE A 87 6.47 -9.94 21.09
N LYS A 88 7.61 -10.43 21.60
CA LYS A 88 7.67 -11.17 22.87
C LYS A 88 8.24 -10.28 23.97
N LEU A 89 7.38 -9.84 24.89
CA LEU A 89 7.80 -9.05 26.05
C LEU A 89 8.51 -9.94 27.07
N SER A 90 9.81 -9.71 27.30
CA SER A 90 10.62 -10.51 28.24
C SER A 90 10.48 -10.05 29.69
N LYS A 91 10.22 -8.75 29.93
CA LYS A 91 9.94 -8.14 31.23
C LYS A 91 8.98 -6.95 31.07
N GLY A 92 8.11 -6.74 32.07
CA GLY A 92 7.12 -5.66 32.11
C GLY A 92 5.69 -6.14 31.87
N ILE A 93 4.73 -5.23 32.00
CA ILE A 93 3.29 -5.46 31.75
C ILE A 93 2.85 -4.57 30.59
N TYR A 94 2.27 -5.17 29.55
CA TYR A 94 1.62 -4.43 28.46
C TYR A 94 0.17 -4.14 28.81
N ASP A 95 -0.21 -2.86 28.81
CA ASP A 95 -1.60 -2.43 28.94
C ASP A 95 -2.24 -2.29 27.54
N PRO A 96 -3.24 -3.11 27.19
CA PRO A 96 -3.85 -3.12 25.87
C PRO A 96 -4.78 -1.92 25.60
N VAL A 97 -5.23 -1.21 26.64
CA VAL A 97 -6.16 -0.08 26.51
C VAL A 97 -5.41 1.19 26.12
N VAL A 98 -4.32 1.49 26.84
CA VAL A 98 -3.47 2.66 26.55
C VAL A 98 -2.30 2.36 25.60
N ARG A 99 -2.09 1.09 25.24
CA ARG A 99 -1.02 0.63 24.34
C ARG A 99 0.37 1.04 24.82
N LYS A 100 0.64 0.87 26.13
CA LYS A 100 1.91 1.20 26.78
C LYS A 100 2.49 -0.02 27.51
N ILE A 101 3.82 -0.05 27.64
CA ILE A 101 4.54 -1.05 28.42
C ILE A 101 5.07 -0.37 29.69
N TYR A 102 4.82 -1.01 30.84
CA TYR A 102 5.36 -0.61 32.13
C TYR A 102 6.46 -1.60 32.54
N VAL A 103 7.56 -1.08 33.07
CA VAL A 103 8.71 -1.87 33.56
C VAL A 103 8.54 -2.17 35.04
#